data_AF-A0A0Q6PXB0-F1
#
_entry.id   AF-A0A0Q6PXB0-F1
#
_cell.length_a   1.000
_cell.length_b   1.000
_cell.length_c   1.000
_cell.angle_alpha   90.00
_cell.angle_beta   90.00
_cell.angle_gamma   90.00
#
_symmetry.space_group_name_H-M   'P 1'
#
loop_
_entity.id
_entity.type
_entity.pdbx_description
1 polymer ?
#
loop_
_entity_poly.entity_id
_entity_poly.type
_entity_poly.pdbx_seq_one_letter_code
_entity_poly.pdbx_strand_id
1 'polypeptide(L)' 'MQRPAHAHTLETGDIVFETRSVTPEEVAAVTAVLVSAAGEGADASRVAAASGPDGWARSARSVRMPLEPGPGQWQRNHP' A
#
# COMPACT_ATOMS: atom_id res chain seq x y z
N MET A 1 -12.24 -4.10 17.69
CA MET A 1 -12.42 -2.66 17.42
C MET A 1 -11.34 -2.23 16.44
N GLN A 2 -11.66 -2.14 15.14
CA GLN A 2 -10.70 -1.75 14.10
C GLN A 2 -10.73 -0.21 13.96
N ARG A 3 -9.60 0.47 14.14
CA ARG A 3 -9.45 1.89 13.78
C ARG A 3 -9.68 2.03 12.27
N PRO A 4 -10.55 2.94 11.79
CA PRO A 4 -10.63 3.22 10.36
C PRO A 4 -9.26 3.74 9.91
N ALA A 5 -8.68 3.13 8.87
CA ALA A 5 -7.54 3.70 8.19
C ALA A 5 -7.99 5.03 7.60
N HIS A 6 -7.48 6.13 8.13
CA HIS A 6 -7.73 7.45 7.56
C HIS A 6 -7.08 7.42 6.17
N ALA A 7 -7.90 7.42 5.12
CA ALA A 7 -7.41 7.81 3.81
C ALA A 7 -6.98 9.27 3.98
N HIS A 8 -5.68 9.49 4.17
CA HIS A 8 -5.13 10.84 4.22
C HIS A 8 -5.15 11.35 2.78
N THR A 9 -6.24 12.02 2.40
CA THR A 9 -6.19 12.96 1.28
C THR A 9 -5.20 14.03 1.69
N LEU A 10 -4.03 14.08 1.06
CA LEU A 10 -3.05 15.14 1.29
C LEU A 10 -3.63 16.43 0.70
N GLU A 11 -4.14 17.31 1.56
CA GLU A 11 -4.54 18.64 1.15
C GLU A 11 -3.29 19.53 1.07
N THR A 12 -3.27 20.52 0.17
CA THR A 12 -2.11 21.42 0.01
C THR A 12 -1.67 22.08 1.34
N GLY A 13 -2.61 22.30 2.26
CA GLY A 13 -2.35 22.85 3.59
C GLY A 13 -1.56 21.94 4.55
N ASP A 14 -1.38 20.65 4.20
CA ASP A 14 -0.64 19.67 5.02
C ASP A 14 0.87 19.64 4.70
N ILE A 15 1.33 20.37 3.68
CA ILE A 15 2.73 20.33 3.22
C ILE A 15 3.53 21.49 3.84
N VAL A 16 4.57 21.15 4.61
CA VAL A 16 5.50 22.12 5.21
C VAL A 16 6.91 21.89 4.67
N PHE A 17 7.55 22.95 4.18
CA PHE A 17 8.94 22.93 3.73
C PHE A 17 9.86 23.46 4.84
N GLU A 18 10.72 22.62 5.41
CA GLU A 18 11.66 23.03 6.47
C GLU A 18 12.96 23.66 5.93
N THR A 19 13.31 23.37 4.68
CA THR A 19 14.50 23.94 4.04
C THR A 19 14.33 25.42 3.73
N ARG A 20 15.40 26.18 3.95
CA ARG A 20 15.46 27.61 3.59
C ARG A 20 15.62 27.75 2.07
N SER A 21 15.10 28.85 1.52
CA SER A 21 15.28 29.25 0.12
C SER A 21 14.68 28.29 -0.92
N VAL A 22 13.51 27.70 -0.64
CA VAL A 22 12.73 26.99 -1.67
C VAL A 22 11.99 28.02 -2.51
N THR A 23 12.16 27.95 -3.83
CA THR A 23 11.48 28.86 -4.75
C THR A 23 10.00 28.50 -4.92
N PRO A 24 9.14 29.45 -5.33
CA PRO A 24 7.72 29.17 -5.59
C PRO A 24 7.51 28.06 -6.64
N GLU A 25 8.40 27.98 -7.63
CA GLU A 25 8.36 26.96 -8.68
C GLU A 25 8.65 25.56 -8.12
N GLU A 26 9.68 25.44 -7.28
CA GLU A 26 10.02 24.17 -6.61
C GLU A 26 8.90 23.72 -5.66
N VAL A 27 8.29 24.64 -4.92
CA VAL A 27 7.11 24.36 -4.08
C VAL A 27 5.97 23.80 -4.93
N ALA A 28 5.68 24.43 -6.06
CA ALA A 28 4.60 23.98 -6.96
C ALA A 28 4.90 22.59 -7.55
N ALA A 29 6.13 22.35 -8.00
CA ALA A 29 6.54 21.07 -8.56
C ALA A 29 6.44 19.93 -7.54
N VAL A 30 6.99 20.11 -6.34
CA VAL A 30 6.95 19.09 -5.28
C VAL A 30 5.50 18.84 -4.82
N THR A 31 4.71 19.89 -4.65
CA THR A 31 3.30 19.78 -4.28
C THR A 31 2.52 18.98 -5.32
N ALA A 32 2.71 19.26 -6.62
CA ALA A 32 2.04 18.54 -7.69
C ALA A 32 2.41 17.04 -7.70
N VAL A 33 3.68 16.71 -7.47
CA VAL A 33 4.15 15.31 -7.38
C VAL A 33 3.53 14.60 -6.18
N LEU A 34 3.52 15.23 -5.01
CA LEU A 34 2.96 14.63 -3.79
C LEU A 34 1.44 14.42 -3.89
N VAL A 35 0.72 15.41 -4.43
CA VAL A 35 -0.73 15.31 -4.65
C VAL A 35 -1.04 14.22 -5.69
N SER A 36 -0.28 14.14 -6.78
CA SER A 36 -0.44 13.10 -7.80
C SER A 36 -0.18 11.70 -7.22
N ALA A 37 0.91 11.50 -6.48
CA ALA A 37 1.23 10.21 -5.87
C ALA A 37 0.16 9.76 -4.86
N ALA A 38 -0.41 10.69 -4.09
CA ALA A 38 -1.51 10.40 -3.18
C ALA A 38 -2.82 10.05 -3.93
N GLY A 39 -3.11 10.74 -5.05
CA GLY A 39 -4.26 10.45 -5.91
C GLY A 39 -4.20 9.07 -6.55
N GLU A 40 -3.06 8.71 -7.15
CA GLU A 40 -2.84 7.41 -7.80
C GLU A 40 -3.00 6.23 -6.81
N GLY A 41 -2.49 6.38 -5.58
CA GLY A 41 -2.66 5.37 -4.52
C GLY A 41 -4.12 5.20 -4.10
N ALA A 42 -4.89 6.29 -4.05
CA ALA A 42 -6.31 6.23 -3.76
C ALA A 42 -7.11 5.57 -4.89
N ASP A 43 -6.78 5.84 -6.15
CA ASP A 43 -7.44 5.22 -7.30
C ASP A 43 -7.10 3.75 -7.44
N ALA A 44 -5.85 3.34 -7.26
CA ALA A 44 -5.46 1.93 -7.24
C ALA A 44 -6.22 1.16 -6.13
N SER A 45 -6.38 1.76 -4.95
CA SER A 45 -7.16 1.20 -3.85
C SER A 45 -8.65 1.09 -4.18
N ARG A 46 -9.25 2.13 -4.78
CA ARG A 46 -10.65 2.11 -5.24
C ARG A 46 -10.89 1.03 -6.29
N VAL A 47 -10.00 0.90 -7.27
CA VAL A 47 -10.06 -0.12 -8.34
C VAL A 47 -9.93 -1.53 -7.75
N ALA A 48 -9.00 -1.74 -6.81
CA ALA A 48 -8.84 -3.01 -6.12
C ALA A 48 -10.08 -3.38 -5.29
N ALA A 49 -10.68 -2.41 -4.59
CA ALA A 49 -11.92 -2.63 -3.84
C ALA A 49 -13.09 -3.00 -4.76
N ALA A 50 -13.18 -2.41 -5.95
CA ALA A 50 -14.21 -2.73 -6.94
C ALA A 50 -14.02 -4.10 -7.62
N SER A 51 -12.76 -4.57 -7.74
CA SER A 51 -12.43 -5.78 -8.51
C SER A 51 -12.60 -7.10 -7.75
N GLY A 52 -12.84 -7.06 -6.43
CA GLY A 52 -12.97 -8.26 -5.61
C GLY A 52 -11.67 -9.07 -5.51
N PRO A 53 -11.67 -10.24 -4.82
CA PRO A 53 -10.46 -11.02 -4.59
C PRO A 53 -9.91 -11.64 -5.89
N ASP A 54 -8.70 -11.26 -6.25
CA ASP A 54 -7.97 -11.78 -7.40
C ASP A 54 -7.44 -13.22 -7.17
N GLY A 55 -6.80 -13.79 -8.20
CA GLY A 55 -6.24 -15.15 -8.15
C GLY A 55 -5.14 -15.32 -7.08
N TRP A 56 -4.39 -14.25 -6.81
CA TRP A 56 -3.38 -14.22 -5.75
C TRP A 56 -4.03 -14.21 -4.35
N ALA A 57 -5.04 -13.40 -4.11
CA ALA A 57 -5.76 -13.36 -2.82
C ALA A 57 -6.43 -14.71 -2.49
N ARG A 58 -6.92 -15.42 -3.51
CA ARG A 58 -7.51 -16.77 -3.36
C ARG A 58 -6.44 -17.82 -3.02
N SER A 59 -5.30 -17.81 -3.69
CA SER A 59 -4.17 -18.73 -3.41
C SER A 59 -3.43 -18.42 -2.11
N ALA A 60 -3.31 -17.15 -1.73
CA ALA A 60 -2.77 -16.73 -0.44
C ALA A 60 -3.64 -17.21 0.75
N ARG A 61 -4.93 -17.50 0.51
CA ARG A 61 -5.81 -18.08 1.53
C ARG A 61 -5.55 -19.57 1.75
N SER A 62 -5.25 -20.32 0.69
CA SER A 62 -4.85 -21.73 0.82
C SER A 62 -3.48 -21.87 1.46
N VAL A 63 -2.55 -20.93 1.22
CA VAL A 63 -1.23 -20.91 1.89
C VAL A 63 -1.33 -20.54 3.38
N ARG A 64 -2.34 -19.75 3.77
CA ARG A 64 -2.60 -19.41 5.18
C ARG A 64 -3.29 -20.53 5.97
N MET A 65 -3.77 -21.58 5.30
CA MET A 65 -4.19 -22.79 5.98
C MET A 65 -2.95 -23.62 6.30
N PRO A 66 -2.90 -24.33 7.45
CA PRO A 66 -1.87 -25.30 7.70
C PRO A 66 -1.77 -26.25 6.51
N LEU A 67 -0.61 -26.29 5.87
CA LEU A 67 -0.33 -27.24 4.81
C LEU A 67 -0.18 -28.61 5.48
N GLU A 68 -1.16 -29.49 5.28
CA GLU A 68 -1.14 -30.82 5.86
C GLU A 68 0.04 -31.63 5.30
N PRO A 69 0.94 -32.10 6.16
CA PRO A 69 2.00 -32.98 5.76
C PRO A 69 1.55 -34.27 5.08
N GLY A 70 1.95 -34.46 3.82
CA GLY A 70 1.95 -35.79 3.21
C GLY A 70 2.95 -36.72 3.92
N PRO A 71 2.72 -38.04 3.94
CA PRO A 71 3.58 -39.01 4.63
C PRO A 71 5.06 -38.86 4.23
N GLY A 72 5.93 -38.53 5.20
CA GLY A 72 7.40 -38.47 5.04
C GLY A 72 8.02 -37.19 4.49
N GLN A 73 7.22 -36.15 4.18
CA GLN A 73 7.66 -35.12 3.23
C GLN A 73 8.19 -33.80 3.82
N TRP A 74 8.21 -33.63 5.14
CA TRP A 74 8.83 -32.46 5.75
C TRP A 74 10.24 -32.86 6.12
N GLN A 75 11.04 -33.14 5.08
CA GLN A 75 12.46 -33.39 5.27
C GLN A 75 13.05 -32.14 5.91
N ARG A 76 13.30 -32.28 7.21
CA ARG A 76 13.89 -31.30 8.09
C ARG A 76 15.32 -31.11 7.62
N ASN A 77 15.56 -30.05 6.85
CA ASN A 77 16.92 -29.69 6.45
C ASN A 77 17.70 -29.33 7.73
N HIS A 78 18.61 -30.21 8.14
CA HIS A 78 19.55 -29.99 9.25
C HIS A 78 20.75 -29.18 8.71
N PRO A 79 21.37 -28.29 9.49
CA PRO A 79 22.54 -27.50 9.10
C PRO A 79 23.74 -28.34 8.64
#